data_AF-A0ABD1X5Q9-F1
#
_entry.id   AF-A0ABD1X5Q9-F1
#
_cell.length_a   1.000
_cell.length_b   1.000
_cell.length_c   1.000
_cell.angle_alpha   90.00
_cell.angle_beta   90.00
_cell.angle_gamma   90.00
#
_symmetry.space_group_name_H-M   'P 1'
#
loop_
_entity.id
_entity.type
_entity.pdbx_description
1 polymer ?
#
loop_
_entity_poly.entity_id
_entity_poly.type
_entity_poly.pdbx_seq_one_letter_code
_entity_poly.pdbx_strand_id
1 'polypeptide(L)'
;MSSESSLALKELALSIRTMSSSSQADPHIVNAKSAAKKLKSLLKMNPWEDTDYLDEIIPATAVSSLLIEIVSSTAKIADSVHELASMAKFKNDVLKQKETGKGKALRVPMLL
;
A
#
# COMPACT_ATOMS: atom_id res chain seq x y z
N MET A 1 0.70 -7.48 -2.25
CA MET A 1 0.58 -6.55 -3.41
C MET A 1 -0.84 -6.02 -3.54
N SER A 2 -1.88 -6.82 -3.77
CA SER A 2 -3.24 -6.32 -3.96
C SER A 2 -3.79 -5.50 -2.78
N SER A 3 -3.60 -6.00 -1.54
CA SER A 3 -4.03 -5.27 -0.34
C SER A 3 -3.25 -3.97 -0.13
N GLU A 4 -1.94 -3.98 -0.39
CA GLU A 4 -1.12 -2.76 -0.29
C GLU A 4 -1.53 -1.75 -1.38
N SER A 5 -1.77 -2.20 -2.62
CA SER A 5 -2.27 -1.34 -3.69
C SER A 5 -3.64 -0.75 -3.38
N SER A 6 -4.57 -1.51 -2.80
CA SER A 6 -5.89 -1.00 -2.44
C SER A 6 -5.83 0.01 -1.29
N LEU A 7 -4.97 -0.22 -0.29
CA LEU A 7 -4.71 0.74 0.78
C LEU A 7 -4.09 2.03 0.23
N ALA A 8 -3.07 1.93 -0.64
CA ALA A 8 -2.49 3.08 -1.31
C ALA A 8 -3.55 3.88 -2.09
N LEU A 9 -4.34 3.22 -2.93
CA LEU A 9 -5.41 3.88 -3.70
C LEU A 9 -6.46 4.54 -2.81
N LYS A 10 -6.82 3.92 -1.68
CA LYS A 10 -7.74 4.49 -0.71
C LYS A 10 -7.19 5.77 -0.08
N GLU A 11 -5.92 5.77 0.34
CA GLU A 11 -5.26 6.95 0.91
C GLU A 11 -5.11 8.08 -0.12
N LEU A 12 -4.77 7.76 -1.37
CA LEU A 12 -4.70 8.73 -2.47
C LEU A 12 -6.07 9.34 -2.79
N ALA A 13 -7.13 8.53 -2.83
CA ALA A 13 -8.49 9.03 -3.01
C ALA A 13 -8.94 9.94 -1.86
N LEU A 14 -8.55 9.61 -0.63
CA LEU A 14 -8.82 10.45 0.54
C LEU A 14 -8.08 11.80 0.45
N SER A 15 -6.81 11.78 0.06
CA SER A 15 -5.98 12.97 -0.20
C SER A 15 -6.65 13.90 -1.22
N ILE A 16 -7.08 13.38 -2.37
CA ILE A 16 -7.81 14.16 -3.38
C ILE A 16 -9.10 14.74 -2.80
N ARG A 17 -9.91 13.91 -2.12
CA ARG A 17 -11.21 14.34 -1.57
C ARG A 17 -11.10 15.46 -0.55
N THR A 18 -10.05 15.41 0.26
CA THR A 18 -9.81 16.38 1.35
C THR A 18 -8.93 17.55 0.91
N MET A 19 -8.33 17.46 -0.29
CA MET A 19 -7.31 18.37 -0.79
C MET A 19 -6.16 18.55 0.20
N SER A 20 -5.75 17.44 0.83
CA SER A 20 -4.63 17.41 1.76
C SER A 20 -3.60 16.34 1.40
N SER A 21 -2.32 16.65 1.58
CA SER A 21 -1.21 15.75 1.32
C SER A 21 -1.05 14.76 2.47
N SER A 22 -1.45 13.50 2.25
CA SER A 22 -1.20 12.38 3.14
C SER A 22 0.02 11.59 2.67
N SER A 23 0.99 11.35 3.56
CA SER A 23 2.13 10.47 3.30
C SER A 23 1.80 8.98 3.48
N GLN A 24 0.56 8.63 3.84
CA GLN A 24 0.20 7.24 4.18
C GLN A 24 0.15 6.32 2.95
N ALA A 25 0.00 6.86 1.74
CA ALA A 25 0.00 6.06 0.52
C ALA A 25 1.39 5.49 0.16
N ASP A 26 2.48 6.23 0.44
CA ASP A 26 3.83 5.89 -0.02
C ASP A 26 4.38 4.59 0.60
N PRO A 27 4.24 4.33 1.92
CA PRO A 27 4.62 3.05 2.51
C PRO A 27 3.92 1.87 1.84
N HIS A 28 2.62 2.01 1.55
CA HIS A 28 1.85 0.98 0.86
C HIS A 28 2.36 0.73 -0.56
N ILE A 29 2.73 1.78 -1.30
CA ILE A 29 3.32 1.64 -2.64
C ILE A 29 4.68 0.92 -2.58
N VAL A 30 5.52 1.25 -1.62
CA VAL A 30 6.82 0.59 -1.41
C VAL A 30 6.62 -0.90 -1.12
N ASN A 31 5.70 -1.23 -0.21
CA ASN A 31 5.37 -2.61 0.12
C ASN A 31 4.78 -3.38 -1.06
N ALA A 32 3.89 -2.75 -1.83
CA ALA A 32 3.32 -3.33 -3.05
C ALA A 32 4.41 -3.64 -4.08
N LYS A 33 5.33 -2.70 -4.34
CA LYS A 33 6.50 -2.90 -5.22
C LYS A 33 7.43 -4.01 -4.73
N SER A 34 7.68 -4.09 -3.42
CA SER A 34 8.49 -5.15 -2.81
C SER A 34 7.85 -6.52 -3.02
N ALA A 35 6.55 -6.65 -2.74
CA ALA A 35 5.79 -7.87 -2.98
C ALA A 35 5.78 -8.28 -4.47
N ALA A 36 5.67 -7.31 -5.39
CA ALA A 36 5.75 -7.55 -6.84
C ALA A 36 7.11 -8.08 -7.28
N LYS A 37 8.20 -7.51 -6.76
CA LYS A 37 9.56 -8.02 -7.03
C LYS A 37 9.73 -9.45 -6.52
N LYS A 38 9.23 -9.75 -5.31
CA LYS A 38 9.27 -11.10 -4.74
C LYS A 38 8.50 -12.10 -5.60
N LEU A 39 7.25 -11.78 -5.98
CA LEU A 39 6.46 -12.63 -6.86
C LEU A 39 7.16 -12.88 -8.20
N LYS A 40 7.67 -11.82 -8.83
CA LYS A 40 8.44 -11.93 -10.09
C LYS A 40 9.68 -12.82 -9.95
N SER A 41 10.36 -12.78 -8.81
CA SER A 41 11.50 -13.67 -8.53
C SER A 41 11.05 -15.12 -8.40
N LEU A 42 9.96 -15.39 -7.68
CA LEU A 42 9.43 -16.74 -7.49
C LEU A 42 9.00 -17.37 -8.83
N LEU A 43 8.34 -16.61 -9.71
CA LEU A 43 7.95 -17.10 -11.04
C LEU A 43 9.16 -17.50 -11.89
N LYS A 44 10.29 -16.80 -11.76
CA LYS A 44 11.52 -17.12 -12.50
C LYS A 44 12.23 -18.36 -12.00
N MET A 45 12.02 -18.74 -10.73
CA MET A 45 12.64 -19.93 -10.13
C MET A 45 11.96 -21.23 -10.57
N ASN A 46 10.90 -21.15 -11.39
CA ASN A 46 10.16 -22.27 -11.96
C ASN A 46 9.77 -23.35 -10.92
N PRO A 47 8.99 -23.01 -9.87
CA PRO A 47 8.66 -23.92 -8.77
C PRO A 47 7.65 -25.04 -9.13
N TRP A 48 7.43 -25.32 -10.42
CA TRP A 48 6.26 -26.05 -10.92
C TRP A 48 6.58 -27.48 -11.41
N GLU A 49 7.68 -28.08 -10.94
CA GLU A 49 7.89 -29.52 -11.13
C GLU A 49 6.65 -30.24 -10.56
N ASP A 50 5.94 -31.00 -11.41
CA ASP A 50 4.68 -31.71 -11.12
C ASP A 50 3.36 -30.92 -11.21
N THR A 51 3.35 -29.69 -11.74
CA THR A 51 2.12 -28.89 -11.97
C THR A 51 1.66 -28.94 -13.43
N ASP A 52 0.34 -29.05 -13.70
CA ASP A 52 -0.17 -29.02 -15.08
C ASP A 52 0.09 -27.66 -15.76
N TYR A 53 0.77 -27.70 -16.90
CA TYR A 53 1.22 -26.49 -17.58
C TYR A 53 0.07 -25.66 -18.15
N LEU A 54 -0.93 -26.31 -18.76
CA LEU A 54 -2.02 -25.62 -19.46
C LEU A 54 -3.07 -25.12 -18.48
N ASP A 55 -3.45 -25.96 -17.52
CA ASP A 55 -4.58 -25.69 -16.64
C ASP A 55 -4.18 -24.88 -15.40
N GLU A 56 -2.91 -24.90 -14.98
CA GLU A 56 -2.48 -24.24 -13.75
C GLU A 56 -1.41 -23.17 -13.97
N ILE A 57 -0.33 -23.48 -14.71
CA ILE A 57 0.82 -22.55 -14.85
C ILE A 57 0.45 -21.33 -15.70
N ILE A 58 -0.21 -21.52 -16.85
CA ILE A 58 -0.62 -20.40 -17.72
C ILE A 58 -1.55 -19.43 -16.98
N PRO A 59 -2.66 -19.87 -16.35
CA PRO A 59 -3.53 -18.97 -15.59
C PRO A 59 -2.83 -18.29 -14.42
N ALA A 60 -2.03 -19.02 -13.64
CA ALA A 60 -1.30 -18.46 -12.51
C ALA A 60 -0.30 -17.36 -12.95
N THR A 61 0.38 -17.58 -14.08
CA THR A 61 1.31 -16.61 -14.67
C THR A 61 0.58 -15.37 -15.19
N ALA A 62 -0.57 -15.55 -15.84
CA ALA A 62 -1.39 -14.45 -16.33
C ALA A 62 -1.91 -13.57 -15.17
N VAL A 63 -2.47 -14.18 -14.12
CA VAL A 63 -2.92 -13.47 -12.91
C VAL A 63 -1.76 -12.75 -12.25
N SER A 64 -0.60 -13.39 -12.13
CA SER A 64 0.58 -12.77 -11.55
C SER A 64 1.06 -11.56 -12.36
N SER A 65 1.00 -11.64 -13.69
CA SER A 65 1.36 -10.53 -14.58
C SER A 65 0.42 -9.35 -14.38
N LEU A 66 -0.89 -9.61 -14.35
CA LEU A 66 -1.91 -8.58 -14.10
C LEU A 66 -1.72 -7.91 -12.74
N LEU A 67 -1.42 -8.69 -11.70
CA LEU A 67 -1.15 -8.14 -10.37
C LEU A 67 0.09 -7.24 -10.34
N ILE A 68 1.15 -7.60 -11.07
CA ILE A 68 2.35 -6.75 -11.23
C ILE A 68 2.00 -5.45 -11.97
N GLU A 69 1.17 -5.53 -13.02
CA GLU A 69 0.69 -4.36 -13.74
C GLU A 69 -0.17 -3.44 -12.86
N ILE A 70 -1.04 -4.00 -12.01
CA ILE A 70 -1.82 -3.22 -11.03
C ILE A 70 -0.89 -2.42 -10.12
N VAL A 71 0.18 -3.03 -9.59
CA VAL A 71 1.16 -2.32 -8.75
C VAL A 71 1.84 -1.17 -9.51
N SER A 72 2.19 -1.39 -10.78
CA SER A 72 2.77 -0.35 -11.65
C SER A 72 1.80 0.81 -11.86
N SER A 73 0.53 0.51 -12.18
CA SER A 73 -0.53 1.51 -12.36
C SER A 73 -0.80 2.27 -11.07
N THR A 74 -0.85 1.60 -9.91
CA THR A 74 -1.01 2.27 -8.60
C THR A 74 0.13 3.26 -8.35
N ALA A 75 1.38 2.90 -8.67
CA ALA A 75 2.51 3.80 -8.49
C ALA A 75 2.41 5.05 -9.39
N LYS A 76 2.03 4.87 -10.67
CA LYS A 76 1.82 6.00 -11.59
C LYS A 76 0.69 6.92 -11.12
N ILE A 77 -0.41 6.35 -10.63
CA ILE A 77 -1.51 7.13 -10.05
C ILE A 77 -1.00 7.95 -8.86
N ALA A 78 -0.17 7.36 -7.99
CA ALA A 78 0.41 8.08 -6.86
C ALA A 78 1.29 9.25 -7.32
N ASP A 79 2.16 9.03 -8.29
CA ASP A 79 3.02 10.09 -8.86
C ASP A 79 2.16 11.23 -9.42
N SER A 80 1.09 10.92 -10.16
CA SER A 80 0.15 11.93 -10.67
C SER A 80 -0.63 12.66 -9.57
N VAL A 81 -1.02 11.97 -8.50
CA VAL A 81 -1.70 12.60 -7.35
C VAL A 81 -0.74 13.52 -6.60
N HIS A 82 0.53 13.13 -6.44
CA HIS A 82 1.56 13.97 -5.84
C HIS A 82 1.83 15.23 -6.66
N GLU A 83 1.89 15.10 -7.99
CA GLU A 83 1.99 16.24 -8.91
C GLU A 83 0.76 17.16 -8.78
N LEU A 84 -0.44 16.60 -8.83
CA LEU A 84 -1.69 17.35 -8.63
C LEU A 84 -1.70 18.08 -7.29
N ALA A 85 -1.34 17.40 -6.21
CA ALA A 85 -1.30 17.97 -4.86
C ALA A 85 -0.35 19.17 -4.78
N SER A 86 0.82 19.07 -5.43
CA SER A 86 1.79 20.18 -5.54
C SER A 86 1.21 21.37 -6.31
N MET A 87 0.66 21.13 -7.50
CA MET A 87 0.09 22.18 -8.36
C MET A 87 -1.12 22.88 -7.72
N ALA A 88 -2.00 22.10 -7.10
CA ALA A 88 -3.20 22.58 -6.44
C ALA A 88 -2.96 23.09 -5.01
N LYS A 89 -1.70 23.03 -4.52
CA LYS A 89 -1.30 23.46 -3.17
C LYS A 89 -2.15 22.80 -2.09
N PHE A 90 -2.26 21.48 -2.14
CA PHE A 90 -2.92 20.68 -1.10
C PHE A 90 -2.34 21.04 0.27
N LYS A 91 -3.21 21.04 1.28
CA LYS A 91 -2.83 21.38 2.64
C LYS A 91 -2.01 20.22 3.22
N ASN A 92 -0.89 20.53 3.86
CA ASN A 92 -0.16 19.51 4.61
C ASN A 92 -0.89 19.24 5.92
N ASP A 93 -1.68 18.17 5.96
CA ASP A 93 -2.26 17.68 7.20
C ASP A 93 -1.18 16.93 8.00
N VAL A 94 -0.20 17.67 8.53
CA VAL A 94 0.76 17.16 9.54
C VAL A 94 0.05 16.91 10.88
N LEU A 95 -1.28 17.05 10.94
CA LEU A 95 -2.04 17.08 12.17
C LEU A 95 -2.68 15.73 12.51
N LYS A 96 -1.97 15.05 13.41
CA LYS A 96 -2.47 14.31 14.58
C LYS A 96 -2.81 12.82 14.35
N GLN A 97 -1.76 12.00 14.29
CA GLN A 97 -1.77 10.77 15.10
C GLN A 97 -1.89 11.18 16.58
N LYS A 98 -3.09 11.56 17.03
CA LYS A 98 -3.40 11.53 18.45
C LYS A 98 -3.63 10.08 18.78
N GLU A 99 -2.62 9.45 19.37
CA GLU A 99 -2.81 8.26 20.19
C GLU A 99 -4.08 8.45 21.02
N THR A 100 -5.08 7.61 20.79
CA THR A 100 -6.20 7.43 21.69
C THR A 100 -5.65 6.76 22.95
N GLY A 101 -5.04 7.59 23.81
CA GLY A 101 -4.59 7.20 25.14
C GLY A 101 -5.76 6.66 25.94
N LYS A 102 -5.80 5.33 26.10
CA LYS A 102 -6.59 4.68 27.13
C LYS A 102 -5.82 4.79 28.45
N GLY A 103 -6.33 5.68 29.32
CA GLY A 103 -6.30 5.52 30.77
C GLY A 103 -4.96 5.69 31.48
N LYS A 104 -4.67 6.90 31.95
CA LYS A 104 -3.84 7.06 33.15
C LYS A 104 -4.69 6.66 34.36
N ALA A 105 -4.50 5.44 34.87
CA ALA A 105 -4.89 5.12 36.24
C ALA A 105 -3.78 5.61 37.17
N LEU A 106 -3.96 6.80 37.75
CA LEU A 106 -3.12 7.31 38.82
C LEU A 106 -3.43 6.50 40.09
N ARG A 107 -2.70 5.42 40.35
CA ARG A 107 -2.66 4.82 41.70
C ARG A 107 -1.65 5.61 42.52
N VAL A 108 -2.17 6.50 43.36
CA VAL A 108 -1.43 7.06 44.49
C VAL A 108 -1.26 5.94 45.53
N PRO A 109 -0.06 5.64 46.05
CA PRO A 109 0.09 4.77 47.20
C PRO A 109 -0.40 5.53 48.45
N MET A 110 -1.45 5.02 49.11
CA MET A 110 -1.84 5.47 50.44
C MET A 110 -0.90 4.80 51.44
N LEU A 111 -0.04 5.60 52.06
CA LEU A 111 0.68 5.27 53.27
C LEU A 111 -0.32 5.25 54.44
N LEU A 112 -0.51 4.07 55.04
CA LEU A 112 -0.61 3.80 56.49
C LEU A 112 -0.82 2.31 56.72
#